data_AF-A0A929CF98-F1
#
_entry.id   AF-A0A929CF98-F1
#
_cell.length_a   1.000
_cell.length_b   1.000
_cell.length_c   1.000
_cell.angle_alpha   90.00
_cell.angle_beta   90.00
_cell.angle_gamma   90.00
#
_symmetry.space_group_name_H-M   'P 1'
#
loop_
_entity.id
_entity.type
_entity.pdbx_description
1 polymer ?
#
loop_
_entity_poly.entity_id
_entity_poly.type
_entity_poly.pdbx_seq_one_letter_code
_entity_poly.pdbx_strand_id
1 'polypeptide(L)'
;RQDKGDTPYNLRNCAYLAEFDKEKIVFQEIVQESTFYYDIKKFICADTARIITGNNLKYLISIFNSKLFFYGMKTYYCGGKLGEKGIRMKHTFMQNFPIVELSDKNQKVYIDIVNEISELSETLKINRDRLYRRLTDNFDNIKISKKLELFERLDFKLFVKELNKQKIKLSLIQQDEWEEYFKINRDKCINLKIEISKLDNIMDKMIYKLYKLTYDEVLIIDNDFSFSKIEYDKI
;
A
#
# COMPACT_ATOMS: atom_id res chain seq x y z
N ARG A 1 -25.05 0.38 21.18
CA ARG A 1 -25.80 -0.70 20.49
C ARG A 1 -27.09 -0.93 21.27
N GLN A 2 -28.24 -0.96 20.59
CA GLN A 2 -29.58 -1.11 21.20
C GLN A 2 -29.95 -2.57 21.50
N ASP A 3 -29.12 -3.52 21.05
CA ASP A 3 -29.35 -4.97 20.97
C ASP A 3 -28.60 -5.78 22.04
N LYS A 4 -28.12 -5.13 23.11
CA LYS A 4 -27.36 -5.78 24.19
C LYS A 4 -28.25 -6.79 24.92
N GLY A 5 -28.04 -8.08 24.64
CA GLY A 5 -28.70 -9.18 25.36
C GLY A 5 -29.98 -9.72 24.71
N ASP A 6 -30.37 -9.23 23.53
CA ASP A 6 -31.59 -9.72 22.86
C ASP A 6 -31.49 -11.19 22.39
N THR A 7 -30.28 -11.65 22.09
CA THR A 7 -30.00 -13.07 21.82
C THR A 7 -28.69 -13.50 22.47
N PRO A 8 -28.47 -14.81 22.75
CA PRO A 8 -27.20 -15.31 23.28
C PRO A 8 -25.97 -14.93 22.45
N TYR A 9 -26.13 -14.70 21.14
CA TYR A 9 -25.06 -14.24 20.25
C TYR A 9 -24.62 -12.79 20.49
N ASN A 10 -25.46 -11.99 21.18
CA ASN A 10 -25.21 -10.59 21.54
C ASN A 10 -24.48 -10.46 22.89
N LEU A 11 -24.12 -11.57 23.53
CA LEU A 11 -23.35 -11.63 24.78
C LEU A 11 -21.82 -11.63 24.55
N ARG A 12 -21.36 -11.50 23.30
CA ARG A 12 -19.92 -11.47 23.02
C ARG A 12 -19.27 -10.26 23.70
N ASN A 13 -18.16 -10.52 24.38
CA ASN A 13 -17.32 -9.48 24.95
C ASN A 13 -16.90 -8.50 23.84
N CYS A 14 -17.38 -7.27 23.93
CA CYS A 14 -17.12 -6.22 22.97
C CYS A 14 -15.82 -5.43 23.27
N ALA A 15 -14.96 -5.93 24.17
CA ALA A 15 -13.68 -5.30 24.49
C ALA A 15 -12.84 -4.99 23.25
N TYR A 16 -12.96 -5.78 22.17
CA TYR A 16 -12.23 -5.57 20.93
C TYR A 16 -12.65 -4.30 20.17
N LEU A 17 -13.83 -3.71 20.45
CA LEU A 17 -14.27 -2.48 19.76
C LEU A 17 -13.34 -1.31 20.08
N ALA A 18 -12.83 -1.22 21.31
CA ALA A 18 -11.89 -0.17 21.71
C ALA A 18 -10.55 -0.26 20.97
N GLU A 19 -10.18 -1.43 20.44
CA GLU A 19 -8.97 -1.58 19.62
C GLU A 19 -9.09 -0.87 18.28
N PHE A 20 -10.30 -0.71 17.73
CA PHE A 20 -10.50 0.05 16.49
C PHE A 20 -10.30 1.56 16.68
N ASP A 21 -10.41 2.07 17.90
CA ASP A 21 -10.18 3.48 18.21
C ASP A 21 -8.71 3.83 18.45
N LYS A 22 -7.85 2.81 18.60
CA LYS A 22 -6.39 2.97 18.73
C LYS A 22 -5.73 3.14 17.36
N GLU A 23 -4.52 3.69 17.40
CA GLU A 23 -3.60 3.58 16.27
C GLU A 23 -3.28 2.10 16.04
N LYS A 24 -3.37 1.67 14.78
CA LYS A 24 -3.31 0.25 14.43
C LYS A 24 -2.78 0.06 13.02
N ILE A 25 -2.25 -1.12 12.75
CA ILE A 25 -1.94 -1.56 11.38
C ILE A 25 -3.16 -2.29 10.84
N VAL A 26 -3.58 -1.98 9.63
CA VAL A 26 -4.66 -2.69 8.91
C VAL A 26 -4.06 -3.45 7.73
N PHE A 27 -4.48 -4.69 7.54
CA PHE A 27 -4.05 -5.50 6.40
C PHE A 27 -5.16 -6.44 5.92
N GLN A 28 -5.07 -6.86 4.66
CA GLN A 28 -6.02 -7.77 4.03
C GLN A 28 -5.55 -9.23 4.21
N GLU A 29 -6.50 -10.15 4.41
CA GLU A 29 -6.17 -11.57 4.58
C GLU A 29 -5.79 -12.23 3.24
N ILE A 30 -6.28 -11.74 2.10
CA ILE A 30 -5.96 -12.27 0.77
C ILE A 30 -5.27 -11.19 -0.03
N VAL A 31 -4.02 -11.44 -0.42
CA VAL A 31 -3.18 -10.45 -1.12
C VAL A 31 -2.32 -11.10 -2.20
N GLN A 32 -1.88 -10.29 -3.17
CA GLN A 32 -0.88 -10.68 -4.18
C GLN A 32 0.51 -10.09 -3.90
N GLU A 33 0.57 -9.11 -3.01
CA GLU A 33 1.76 -8.41 -2.54
C GLU A 33 1.50 -7.94 -1.10
N SER A 34 2.56 -7.57 -0.37
CA SER A 34 2.39 -7.10 1.00
C SER A 34 1.81 -5.68 1.03
N THR A 35 0.68 -5.50 1.70
CA THR A 35 0.04 -4.17 1.85
C THR A 35 -0.44 -3.99 3.28
N PHE A 36 0.36 -3.33 4.08
CA PHE A 36 0.08 -2.97 5.47
C PHE A 36 -0.05 -1.45 5.59
N TYR A 37 -1.16 -1.00 6.17
CA TYR A 37 -1.50 0.41 6.30
C TYR A 37 -1.48 0.87 7.76
N TYR A 38 -0.80 1.98 8.05
CA TYR A 38 -0.87 2.62 9.36
C TYR A 38 -2.16 3.45 9.48
N ASP A 39 -3.09 3.00 10.30
CA ASP A 39 -4.36 3.67 10.49
C ASP A 39 -4.39 4.52 11.76
N ILE A 40 -4.40 5.84 11.54
CA ILE A 40 -4.69 6.88 12.53
C ILE A 40 -6.12 7.43 12.39
N LYS A 41 -6.82 7.10 11.30
CA LYS A 41 -8.15 7.62 10.93
C LYS A 41 -9.29 6.78 11.53
N LYS A 42 -8.96 5.73 12.29
CA LYS A 42 -9.89 4.86 13.03
C LYS A 42 -10.89 4.14 12.12
N PHE A 43 -10.40 3.64 10.98
CA PHE A 43 -11.20 2.83 10.08
C PHE A 43 -11.66 1.53 10.76
N ILE A 44 -12.89 1.14 10.45
CA ILE A 44 -13.45 -0.17 10.78
C ILE A 44 -13.31 -1.03 9.53
N CYS A 45 -12.72 -2.22 9.67
CA CYS A 45 -12.42 -3.10 8.56
C CYS A 45 -13.51 -4.15 8.37
N ALA A 46 -13.68 -4.63 7.13
CA ALA A 46 -14.55 -5.77 6.83
C ALA A 46 -14.00 -7.07 7.42
N ASP A 47 -14.80 -8.13 7.36
CA ASP A 47 -14.45 -9.48 7.83
C ASP A 47 -13.25 -10.11 7.10
N THR A 48 -12.87 -9.59 5.92
CA THR A 48 -11.71 -10.01 5.13
C THR A 48 -10.41 -9.27 5.47
N ALA A 49 -10.44 -8.35 6.43
CA ALA A 49 -9.29 -7.59 6.89
C ALA A 49 -9.05 -7.79 8.39
N ARG A 50 -7.82 -7.53 8.82
CA ARG A 50 -7.35 -7.72 10.20
C ARG A 50 -6.62 -6.47 10.66
N ILE A 51 -6.55 -6.32 11.98
CA ILE A 51 -5.84 -5.22 12.64
C ILE A 51 -4.73 -5.76 13.54
N ILE A 52 -3.67 -4.97 13.71
CA ILE A 52 -2.60 -5.18 14.68
C ILE A 52 -2.50 -3.93 15.53
N THR A 53 -2.70 -4.06 16.84
CA THR A 53 -2.47 -3.03 17.85
C THR A 53 -1.27 -3.42 18.71
N GLY A 54 -0.61 -2.45 19.34
CA GLY A 54 0.57 -2.69 20.16
C GLY A 54 1.61 -1.57 20.04
N ASN A 55 2.85 -1.90 20.37
CA ASN A 55 3.97 -0.97 20.36
C ASN A 55 4.76 -1.07 19.05
N ASN A 56 5.55 -0.04 18.73
CA ASN A 56 6.48 -0.01 17.59
C ASN A 56 5.83 -0.30 16.23
N LEU A 57 4.55 0.04 16.06
CA LEU A 57 3.76 -0.29 14.88
C LEU A 57 4.39 0.26 13.58
N LYS A 58 4.93 1.47 13.59
CA LYS A 58 5.62 2.05 12.42
C LYS A 58 6.88 1.27 12.03
N TYR A 59 7.64 0.79 13.01
CA TYR A 59 8.77 -0.09 12.75
C TYR A 59 8.32 -1.44 12.17
N LEU A 60 7.26 -2.03 12.73
CA LEU A 60 6.69 -3.28 12.18
C LEU A 60 6.21 -3.12 10.73
N ILE A 61 5.60 -1.99 10.39
CA ILE A 61 5.20 -1.68 9.00
C ILE A 61 6.39 -1.72 8.04
N SER A 62 7.55 -1.20 8.47
CA SER A 62 8.77 -1.22 7.64
C SER A 62 9.18 -2.64 7.24
N ILE A 63 9.04 -3.60 8.16
CA ILE A 63 9.31 -5.01 7.91
C ILE A 63 8.18 -5.64 7.10
N PHE A 64 6.93 -5.41 7.50
CA PHE A 64 5.77 -6.06 6.90
C PHE A 64 5.52 -5.67 5.45
N ASN A 65 5.91 -4.47 5.02
CA ASN A 65 5.83 -4.09 3.61
C ASN A 65 7.08 -4.47 2.79
N SER A 66 8.10 -5.09 3.39
CA SER A 66 9.30 -5.52 2.66
C SER A 66 9.06 -6.76 1.79
N LYS A 67 9.85 -6.87 0.71
CA LYS A 67 9.89 -8.07 -0.15
C LYS A 67 10.31 -9.32 0.62
N LEU A 68 11.24 -9.20 1.57
CA LEU A 68 11.67 -10.31 2.43
C LEU A 68 10.50 -10.87 3.23
N PHE A 69 9.71 -10.01 3.87
CA PHE A 69 8.56 -10.45 4.64
C PHE A 69 7.54 -11.14 3.74
N PHE A 70 7.20 -10.55 2.60
CA PHE A 70 6.25 -11.17 1.66
C PHE A 70 6.74 -12.53 1.15
N TYR A 71 8.03 -12.64 0.80
CA TYR A 71 8.65 -13.89 0.38
C TYR A 71 8.58 -14.95 1.48
N GLY A 72 8.94 -14.60 2.71
CA GLY A 72 8.90 -15.52 3.85
C GLY A 72 7.48 -16.00 4.13
N MET A 73 6.51 -15.09 4.12
CA MET A 73 5.10 -15.42 4.27
C MET A 73 4.59 -16.32 3.16
N LYS A 74 4.93 -16.04 1.90
CA LYS A 74 4.52 -16.87 0.75
C LYS A 74 5.14 -18.26 0.76
N THR A 75 6.38 -18.39 1.21
CA THR A 75 7.18 -19.61 1.11
C THR A 75 6.97 -20.53 2.31
N TYR A 76 6.93 -19.98 3.52
CA TYR A 76 7.00 -20.76 4.77
C TYR A 76 5.76 -20.63 5.64
N TYR A 77 5.10 -19.47 5.65
CA TYR A 77 4.05 -19.15 6.62
C TYR A 77 2.68 -18.87 5.98
N CYS A 78 2.48 -19.37 4.76
CA CYS A 78 1.28 -19.10 3.96
C CYS A 78 0.10 -19.92 4.48
N GLY A 79 -1.05 -19.28 4.73
CA GLY A 79 -2.28 -19.96 5.15
C GLY A 79 -3.07 -20.64 4.02
N GLY A 80 -2.43 -20.84 2.87
CA GLY A 80 -2.99 -21.36 1.62
C GLY A 80 -2.69 -20.46 0.42
N LYS A 81 -2.26 -21.04 -0.70
CA LYS A 81 -2.07 -20.33 -1.98
C LYS A 81 -3.44 -20.15 -2.66
N LEU A 82 -3.66 -18.98 -3.25
CA LEU A 82 -4.86 -18.67 -4.04
C LEU A 82 -4.45 -18.32 -5.47
N GLY A 83 -4.67 -19.27 -6.38
CA GLY A 83 -4.16 -19.18 -7.75
C GLY A 83 -2.64 -19.20 -7.80
N GLU A 84 -2.05 -18.58 -8.83
CA GLU A 84 -0.60 -18.57 -9.03
C GLU A 84 0.13 -17.55 -8.15
N LYS A 85 -0.50 -16.40 -7.87
CA LYS A 85 0.14 -15.24 -7.24
C LYS A 85 -0.41 -14.86 -5.87
N GLY A 86 -1.65 -15.25 -5.55
CA GLY A 86 -2.30 -14.88 -4.30
C GLY A 86 -1.86 -15.75 -3.12
N ILE A 87 -1.76 -15.16 -1.94
CA ILE A 87 -1.55 -15.86 -0.68
C ILE A 87 -2.58 -15.43 0.37
N ARG A 88 -2.81 -16.32 1.33
CA ARG A 88 -3.64 -16.03 2.50
C ARG A 88 -2.78 -15.71 3.72
N MET A 89 -2.78 -14.46 4.14
CA MET A 89 -2.06 -13.90 5.29
C MET A 89 -2.86 -14.14 6.58
N LYS A 90 -2.70 -15.31 7.19
CA LYS A 90 -3.34 -15.59 8.48
C LYS A 90 -2.43 -15.15 9.64
N HIS A 91 -3.00 -14.40 10.58
CA HIS A 91 -2.32 -13.93 11.79
C HIS A 91 -1.62 -15.07 12.57
N THR A 92 -2.24 -16.26 12.64
CA THR A 92 -1.69 -17.45 13.31
C THR A 92 -0.36 -17.94 12.74
N PHE A 93 -0.08 -17.64 11.47
CA PHE A 93 1.20 -18.00 10.84
C PHE A 93 2.17 -16.81 10.82
N MET A 94 1.65 -15.59 10.70
CA MET A 94 2.47 -14.37 10.74
C MET A 94 3.27 -14.24 12.04
N GLN A 95 2.70 -14.70 13.17
CA GLN A 95 3.40 -14.69 14.47
C GLN A 95 4.69 -15.52 14.50
N ASN A 96 4.91 -16.41 13.51
CA ASN A 96 6.10 -17.25 13.42
C ASN A 96 7.21 -16.60 12.59
N PHE A 97 6.94 -15.48 11.91
CA PHE A 97 7.98 -14.76 11.18
C PHE A 97 8.89 -14.05 12.20
N PRO A 98 10.22 -14.27 12.17
CA PRO A 98 11.13 -13.68 13.13
C PRO A 98 11.21 -12.16 12.90
N ILE A 99 11.04 -11.37 13.97
CA ILE A 99 11.21 -9.92 13.94
C ILE A 99 12.47 -9.57 14.71
N VAL A 100 13.40 -8.87 14.06
CA VAL A 100 14.61 -8.39 14.71
C VAL A 100 14.26 -7.24 15.65
N GLU A 101 14.57 -7.38 16.94
CA GLU A 101 14.39 -6.31 17.91
C GLU A 101 15.52 -5.30 17.83
N LEU A 102 15.17 -4.02 17.72
CA LEU A 102 16.09 -2.90 17.72
C LEU A 102 15.75 -1.94 18.87
N SER A 103 16.75 -1.22 19.37
CA SER A 103 16.51 -0.11 20.29
C SER A 103 15.75 1.03 19.58
N ASP A 104 15.01 1.84 20.33
CA ASP A 104 14.22 2.96 19.78
C ASP A 104 15.07 3.90 18.91
N LYS A 105 16.33 4.13 19.31
CA LYS A 105 17.30 4.93 18.53
C LYS A 105 17.56 4.33 17.15
N ASN A 106 17.71 3.01 17.07
CA ASN A 106 18.00 2.32 15.81
C ASN A 106 16.73 2.07 14.98
N GLN A 107 15.56 1.99 15.60
CA GLN A 107 14.28 1.94 14.87
C GLN A 107 13.99 3.25 14.13
N LYS A 108 14.49 4.39 14.63
CA LYS A 108 14.20 5.73 14.11
C LYS A 108 14.42 5.85 12.60
N VAL A 109 15.53 5.33 12.07
CA VAL A 109 15.82 5.43 10.62
C VAL A 109 14.76 4.72 9.75
N TYR A 110 14.21 3.61 10.21
CA TYR A 110 13.13 2.89 9.52
C TYR A 110 11.81 3.65 9.62
N ILE A 111 11.52 4.19 10.81
CA ILE A 111 10.31 4.97 11.08
C ILE A 111 10.29 6.26 10.24
N ASP A 112 11.43 6.93 10.09
CA ASP A 112 11.56 8.15 9.29
C ASP A 112 11.23 7.88 7.82
N ILE A 113 11.75 6.79 7.23
CA ILE A 113 11.41 6.38 5.86
C ILE A 113 9.92 6.02 5.73
N VAL A 114 9.35 5.30 6.70
CA VAL A 114 7.91 4.97 6.70
C VAL A 114 7.05 6.23 6.75
N ASN A 115 7.43 7.24 7.55
CA ASN A 115 6.72 8.52 7.59
C ASN A 115 6.80 9.24 6.24
N GLU A 116 7.98 9.28 5.62
CA GLU A 116 8.19 9.91 4.31
C GLU A 116 7.34 9.23 3.22
N ILE A 117 7.35 7.88 3.16
CA ILE A 117 6.51 7.11 2.23
C ILE A 117 5.02 7.42 2.48
N SER A 118 4.60 7.51 3.75
CA SER A 118 3.22 7.82 4.11
C SER A 118 2.80 9.22 3.65
N GLU A 119 3.66 10.22 3.81
CA GLU A 119 3.42 11.60 3.38
C GLU A 119 3.33 11.73 1.85
N LEU A 120 4.26 11.10 1.14
CA LEU A 120 4.25 11.04 -0.33
C LEU A 120 3.00 10.30 -0.85
N SER A 121 2.60 9.22 -0.17
CA SER A 121 1.41 8.44 -0.53
C SER A 121 0.11 9.24 -0.33
N GLU A 122 -0.01 10.01 0.74
CA GLU A 122 -1.17 10.91 0.96
C GLU A 122 -1.18 12.02 -0.10
N THR A 123 0.00 12.58 -0.44
CA THR A 123 0.13 13.59 -1.49
C THR A 123 -0.25 13.04 -2.86
N LEU A 124 0.17 11.81 -3.20
CA LEU A 124 -0.24 11.10 -4.42
C LEU A 124 -1.76 10.92 -4.48
N LYS A 125 -2.37 10.50 -3.36
CA LYS A 125 -3.82 10.36 -3.26
C LYS A 125 -4.54 11.69 -3.50
N ILE A 126 -4.09 12.78 -2.86
CA ILE A 126 -4.66 14.13 -3.04
C ILE A 126 -4.60 14.57 -4.50
N ASN A 127 -3.48 14.31 -5.20
CA ASN A 127 -3.33 14.65 -6.61
C ASN A 127 -4.25 13.81 -7.51
N ARG A 128 -4.45 12.52 -7.20
CA ARG A 128 -5.44 11.69 -7.91
C ARG A 128 -6.86 12.19 -7.70
N ASP A 129 -7.24 12.45 -6.45
CA ASP A 129 -8.57 12.95 -6.09
C ASP A 129 -8.84 14.33 -6.69
N ARG A 130 -7.79 15.13 -6.97
CA ARG A 130 -7.93 16.41 -7.67
C ARG A 130 -8.46 16.23 -9.09
N LEU A 131 -7.90 15.28 -9.87
CA LEU A 131 -8.41 15.00 -11.22
C LEU A 131 -9.86 14.53 -11.16
N TYR A 132 -10.19 13.64 -10.21
CA TYR A 132 -11.57 13.14 -10.07
C TYR A 132 -12.54 14.26 -9.74
N ARG A 133 -12.20 15.13 -8.79
CA ARG A 133 -13.01 16.31 -8.49
C ARG A 133 -13.20 17.19 -9.71
N ARG A 134 -12.15 17.48 -10.48
CA ARG A 134 -12.30 18.28 -11.70
C ARG A 134 -13.18 17.61 -12.74
N LEU A 135 -13.07 16.29 -12.91
CA LEU A 135 -13.95 15.54 -13.79
C LEU A 135 -15.41 15.64 -13.33
N THR A 136 -15.69 15.42 -12.05
CA THR A 136 -17.06 15.47 -11.51
C THR A 136 -17.64 16.88 -11.50
N ASP A 137 -16.81 17.91 -11.31
CA ASP A 137 -17.23 19.31 -11.30
C ASP A 137 -17.60 19.83 -12.70
N ASN A 138 -16.97 19.28 -13.76
CA ASN A 138 -17.14 19.75 -15.14
C ASN A 138 -18.03 18.85 -16.01
N PHE A 139 -18.27 17.60 -15.60
CA PHE A 139 -19.05 16.64 -16.38
C PHE A 139 -20.13 15.95 -15.53
N ASP A 140 -21.38 16.12 -15.94
CA ASP A 140 -22.51 15.47 -15.28
C ASP A 140 -22.46 13.94 -15.43
N ASN A 141 -22.78 13.22 -14.35
CA ASN A 141 -22.90 11.76 -14.30
C ASN A 141 -21.62 10.98 -14.68
N ILE A 142 -20.44 11.61 -14.63
CA ILE A 142 -19.18 10.88 -14.84
C ILE A 142 -18.94 9.86 -13.73
N LYS A 143 -18.63 8.63 -14.14
CA LYS A 143 -18.20 7.54 -13.25
C LYS A 143 -16.71 7.33 -13.40
N ILE A 144 -15.99 7.31 -12.28
CA ILE A 144 -14.57 7.01 -12.28
C ILE A 144 -14.40 5.49 -12.45
N SER A 145 -13.93 5.08 -13.63
CA SER A 145 -13.61 3.68 -13.93
C SER A 145 -12.25 3.31 -13.31
N LYS A 146 -11.97 2.02 -13.10
CA LYS A 146 -10.64 1.54 -12.66
C LYS A 146 -9.47 2.04 -13.54
N LYS A 147 -9.72 2.35 -14.82
CA LYS A 147 -8.72 2.95 -15.70
C LYS A 147 -8.48 4.42 -15.40
N LEU A 148 -9.54 5.17 -15.14
CA LEU A 148 -9.43 6.55 -14.69
C LEU A 148 -8.86 6.63 -13.27
N GLU A 149 -9.09 5.61 -12.43
CA GLU A 149 -8.43 5.51 -11.11
C GLU A 149 -6.90 5.40 -11.19
N LEU A 150 -6.41 4.87 -12.32
CA LEU A 150 -5.00 4.68 -12.64
C LEU A 150 -4.61 5.51 -13.87
N PHE A 151 -5.13 6.75 -13.95
CA PHE A 151 -4.95 7.62 -15.11
C PHE A 151 -3.48 7.91 -15.42
N GLU A 152 -2.58 7.77 -14.45
CA GLU A 152 -1.14 7.93 -14.67
C GLU A 152 -0.56 6.90 -15.65
N ARG A 153 -1.29 5.80 -15.92
CA ARG A 153 -0.93 4.78 -16.92
C ARG A 153 -1.50 5.08 -18.31
N LEU A 154 -2.26 6.16 -18.46
CA LEU A 154 -2.93 6.51 -19.71
C LEU A 154 -2.15 7.60 -20.45
N ASP A 155 -2.09 7.47 -21.77
CA ASP A 155 -1.84 8.61 -22.64
C ASP A 155 -3.13 9.44 -22.80
N PHE A 156 -2.99 10.66 -23.32
CA PHE A 156 -4.13 11.55 -23.46
C PHE A 156 -5.20 11.00 -24.43
N LYS A 157 -4.78 10.29 -25.48
CA LYS A 157 -5.68 9.64 -26.44
C LYS A 157 -6.56 8.59 -25.76
N LEU A 158 -6.01 7.78 -24.86
CA LEU A 158 -6.73 6.78 -24.08
C LEU A 158 -7.63 7.44 -23.04
N PHE A 159 -7.20 8.53 -22.41
CA PHE A 159 -8.03 9.33 -21.52
C PHE A 159 -9.29 9.86 -22.23
N VAL A 160 -9.14 10.49 -23.40
CA VAL A 160 -10.28 10.97 -24.21
C VAL A 160 -11.18 9.81 -24.64
N LYS A 161 -10.63 8.63 -24.94
CA LYS A 161 -11.43 7.42 -25.21
C LYS A 161 -12.27 6.99 -24.00
N GLU A 162 -11.75 7.08 -22.79
CA GLU A 162 -12.51 6.76 -21.57
C GLU A 162 -13.64 7.77 -21.31
N LEU A 163 -13.43 9.06 -21.62
CA LEU A 163 -14.51 10.07 -21.57
C LEU A 163 -15.59 9.82 -22.64
N ASN A 164 -15.18 9.52 -23.87
CA ASN A 164 -16.10 9.24 -24.97
C ASN A 164 -17.03 8.04 -24.70
N LYS A 165 -16.55 7.01 -23.99
CA LYS A 165 -17.38 5.88 -23.55
C LYS A 165 -18.53 6.30 -22.62
N GLN A 166 -18.36 7.42 -21.93
CA GLN A 166 -19.36 8.02 -21.06
C GLN A 166 -20.16 9.12 -21.77
N LYS A 167 -20.09 9.18 -23.11
CA LYS A 167 -20.75 10.17 -23.96
C LYS A 167 -20.28 11.62 -23.74
N ILE A 168 -19.13 11.81 -23.09
CA ILE A 168 -18.47 13.12 -22.95
C ILE A 168 -17.58 13.33 -24.17
N LYS A 169 -17.99 14.24 -25.05
CA LYS A 169 -17.22 14.63 -26.25
C LYS A 169 -16.62 16.02 -26.05
N LEU A 170 -15.30 16.10 -26.10
CA LEU A 170 -14.56 17.36 -26.00
C LEU A 170 -14.33 17.93 -27.41
N SER A 171 -14.56 19.24 -27.58
CA SER A 171 -14.10 19.97 -28.78
C SER A 171 -12.57 20.00 -28.86
N LEU A 172 -11.99 20.38 -30.00
CA LEU A 172 -10.52 20.46 -30.14
C LEU A 172 -9.90 21.43 -29.13
N ILE A 173 -10.52 22.60 -28.93
CA ILE A 173 -10.05 23.60 -27.95
C ILE A 173 -10.09 23.02 -26.54
N GLN A 174 -11.18 22.35 -26.18
CA GLN A 174 -11.29 21.69 -24.87
C GLN A 174 -10.26 20.55 -24.73
N GLN A 175 -9.96 19.82 -25.80
CA GLN A 175 -8.94 18.79 -25.76
C GLN A 175 -7.56 19.37 -25.46
N ASP A 176 -7.19 20.50 -26.06
CA ASP A 176 -5.91 21.15 -25.77
C ASP A 176 -5.80 21.58 -24.29
N GLU A 177 -6.84 22.23 -23.74
CA GLU A 177 -6.90 22.65 -22.34
C GLU A 177 -6.82 21.45 -21.37
N TRP A 178 -7.59 20.40 -21.65
CA TRP A 178 -7.58 19.19 -20.83
C TRP A 178 -6.31 18.38 -21.00
N GLU A 179 -5.65 18.41 -22.16
CA GLU A 179 -4.39 17.70 -22.39
C GLU A 179 -3.27 18.26 -21.52
N GLU A 180 -3.14 19.59 -21.49
CA GLU A 180 -2.15 20.25 -20.64
C GLU A 180 -2.42 19.95 -19.16
N TYR A 181 -3.66 20.14 -18.70
CA TYR A 181 -4.04 19.85 -17.32
C TYR A 181 -3.80 18.37 -16.97
N PHE A 182 -4.19 17.45 -17.84
CA PHE A 182 -4.00 16.01 -17.66
C PHE A 182 -2.52 15.67 -17.53
N LYS A 183 -1.68 16.13 -18.46
CA LYS A 183 -0.23 15.85 -18.46
C LYS A 183 0.43 16.35 -17.18
N ILE A 184 0.15 17.58 -16.75
CA ILE A 184 0.74 18.15 -15.52
C ILE A 184 0.37 17.30 -14.29
N ASN A 185 -0.89 16.91 -14.13
CA ASN A 185 -1.29 16.09 -12.97
C ASN A 185 -0.76 14.65 -13.07
N ARG A 186 -0.70 14.10 -14.29
CA ARG A 186 -0.15 12.77 -14.58
C ARG A 186 1.31 12.70 -14.19
N ASP A 187 2.12 13.64 -14.66
CA ASP A 187 3.56 13.64 -14.44
C ASP A 187 3.89 13.86 -12.96
N LYS A 188 3.11 14.70 -12.26
CA LYS A 188 3.20 14.81 -10.78
C LYS A 188 2.96 13.47 -10.08
N CYS A 189 1.91 12.74 -10.46
CA CYS A 189 1.62 11.44 -9.88
C CYS A 189 2.71 10.40 -10.22
N ILE A 190 3.24 10.42 -11.45
CA ILE A 190 4.34 9.55 -11.85
C ILE A 190 5.59 9.83 -11.01
N ASN A 191 5.97 11.09 -10.84
CA ASN A 191 7.14 11.48 -10.07
C ASN A 191 7.03 11.05 -8.60
N LEU A 192 5.88 11.28 -7.95
CA LEU A 192 5.63 10.82 -6.58
C LEU A 192 5.75 9.28 -6.47
N LYS A 193 5.23 8.52 -7.45
CA LYS A 193 5.38 7.05 -7.45
C LYS A 193 6.82 6.60 -7.63
N ILE A 194 7.61 7.33 -8.42
CA ILE A 194 9.04 7.07 -8.56
C ILE A 194 9.76 7.32 -7.23
N GLU A 195 9.44 8.40 -6.52
CA GLU A 195 10.02 8.71 -5.21
C GLU A 195 9.66 7.64 -4.16
N ILE A 196 8.38 7.27 -4.07
CA ILE A 196 7.91 6.20 -3.19
C ILE A 196 8.66 4.90 -3.49
N SER A 197 8.74 4.50 -4.76
CA SER A 197 9.43 3.27 -5.16
C SER A 197 10.94 3.30 -4.84
N LYS A 198 11.59 4.48 -4.89
CA LYS A 198 12.98 4.63 -4.46
C LYS A 198 13.13 4.38 -2.95
N LEU A 199 12.23 4.93 -2.13
CA LEU A 199 12.23 4.73 -0.69
C LEU A 199 11.91 3.28 -0.32
N ASP A 200 10.96 2.64 -0.99
CA ASP A 200 10.66 1.20 -0.82
C ASP A 200 11.90 0.35 -1.11
N ASN A 201 12.61 0.61 -2.22
CA ASN A 201 13.85 -0.09 -2.54
C ASN A 201 14.98 0.18 -1.53
N ILE A 202 15.04 1.37 -0.94
CA ILE A 202 15.98 1.67 0.16
C ILE A 202 15.61 0.85 1.40
N MET A 203 14.33 0.82 1.75
CA MET A 203 13.80 0.04 2.87
C MET A 203 14.12 -1.44 2.72
N ASP A 204 13.83 -2.04 1.56
CA ASP A 204 14.12 -3.45 1.28
C ASP A 204 15.60 -3.77 1.50
N LYS A 205 16.51 -2.93 0.99
CA LYS A 205 17.96 -3.10 1.20
C LYS A 205 18.34 -3.07 2.68
N MET A 206 17.79 -2.12 3.44
CA MET A 206 18.05 -2.02 4.87
C MET A 206 17.53 -3.26 5.61
N ILE A 207 16.36 -3.77 5.22
CA ILE A 207 15.80 -5.00 5.79
C ILE A 207 16.67 -6.21 5.43
N TYR A 208 17.15 -6.37 4.19
CA TYR A 208 18.04 -7.48 3.86
C TYR A 208 19.31 -7.49 4.73
N LYS A 209 19.89 -6.32 4.96
CA LYS A 209 21.06 -6.16 5.84
C LYS A 209 20.73 -6.40 7.31
N LEU A 210 19.57 -5.96 7.77
CA LEU A 210 19.08 -6.22 9.13
C LEU A 210 18.99 -7.73 9.41
N TYR A 211 18.56 -8.52 8.42
CA TYR A 211 18.49 -9.98 8.51
C TYR A 211 19.78 -10.69 8.05
N LYS A 212 20.84 -9.93 7.76
CA LYS A 212 22.17 -10.43 7.37
C LYS A 212 22.15 -11.36 6.15
N LEU A 213 21.28 -11.08 5.19
CA LEU A 213 21.22 -11.86 3.97
C LEU A 213 22.47 -11.64 3.11
N THR A 214 22.91 -12.70 2.46
CA THR A 214 23.94 -12.64 1.42
C THR A 214 23.34 -12.13 0.11
N TYR A 215 24.20 -11.65 -0.80
CA TYR A 215 23.76 -11.24 -2.13
C TYR A 215 22.99 -12.33 -2.87
N ASP A 216 23.47 -13.58 -2.79
CA ASP A 216 22.87 -14.71 -3.50
C ASP A 216 21.48 -15.05 -2.91
N GLU A 217 21.27 -14.88 -1.60
CA GLU A 217 19.95 -15.01 -0.97
C GLU A 217 19.00 -13.87 -1.33
N VAL A 218 19.51 -12.62 -1.45
CA VAL A 218 18.70 -11.49 -1.92
C VAL A 218 18.18 -11.75 -3.33
N LEU A 219 18.99 -12.30 -4.23
CA LEU A 219 18.55 -12.65 -5.58
C LEU A 219 17.48 -13.76 -5.64
N ILE A 220 17.32 -14.57 -4.59
CA ILE A 220 16.22 -15.55 -4.49
C ILE A 220 14.89 -14.85 -4.14
N ILE A 221 14.97 -13.76 -3.38
CA ILE A 221 13.81 -12.99 -2.90
C ILE A 221 13.39 -11.93 -3.91
N ASP A 222 14.37 -11.26 -4.50
CA ASP A 222 14.23 -10.09 -5.36
C ASP A 222 15.04 -10.30 -6.64
N ASN A 223 14.49 -11.07 -7.57
CA ASN A 223 15.18 -11.46 -8.80
C ASN A 223 15.60 -10.27 -9.68
N ASP A 224 14.91 -9.13 -9.54
CA ASP A 224 15.18 -7.89 -10.29
C ASP A 224 16.05 -6.90 -9.47
N PHE A 225 16.77 -7.39 -8.46
CA PHE A 225 17.61 -6.56 -7.61
C PHE A 225 18.69 -5.85 -8.42
N SER A 226 18.73 -4.52 -8.33
CA SER A 226 19.49 -3.67 -9.26
C SER A 226 20.98 -3.55 -8.95
N PHE A 227 21.44 -3.96 -7.77
CA PHE A 227 22.83 -3.81 -7.35
C PHE A 227 23.65 -5.03 -7.78
N SER A 228 24.92 -4.80 -8.11
CA SER A 228 25.92 -5.86 -8.21
C SER A 228 26.32 -6.37 -6.83
N LYS A 229 26.90 -7.59 -6.77
CA LYS A 229 27.43 -8.17 -5.54
C LYS A 229 28.40 -7.24 -4.81
N ILE A 230 29.31 -6.59 -5.55
CA ILE A 230 30.30 -5.66 -5.00
C ILE A 230 29.63 -4.43 -4.37
N GLU A 231 28.58 -3.90 -5.00
CA GLU A 231 27.86 -2.75 -4.44
C GLU A 231 27.06 -3.15 -3.21
N TYR A 232 26.44 -4.34 -3.21
CA TYR A 232 25.72 -4.86 -2.05
C TYR A 232 26.64 -5.08 -0.86
N ASP A 233 27.82 -5.68 -1.06
CA ASP A 233 28.77 -5.99 0.02
C ASP A 233 29.39 -4.74 0.65
N LYS A 234 29.34 -3.58 -0.02
CA LYS A 234 29.82 -2.28 0.50
C LYS A 234 28.81 -1.53 1.37
N ILE A 235 27.53 -1.94 1.34
CA ILE A 235 26.46 -1.40 2.21
C ILE A 235 26.57 -2.03 3.59
#